data_AF-A0A4Y5SNN3-F1
#
_entry.id   AF-A0A4Y5SNN3-F1
#
_cell.length_a   1.000
_cell.length_b   1.000
_cell.length_c   1.000
_cell.angle_alpha   90.00
_cell.angle_beta   90.00
_cell.angle_gamma   90.00
#
_symmetry.space_group_name_H-M   'P 1'
#
loop_
_entity.id
_entity.type
_entity.pdbx_description
1 polymer ?
#
loop_
_entity_poly.entity_id
_entity_poly.type
_entity_poly.pdbx_seq_one_letter_code
_entity_poly.pdbx_strand_id
1 'polypeptide(L)'
;MRAERLADCIRKKLGRVSGLHSLILYGSLVRGDFVPGTSDVDFFAVLDDGADPESVLREIKPILEECSSFLNPVEVDIAWEWLSNLRDPLNLGYPYKFLTIYQRDFRENHVVVIGEDVVGMIPEYPLDELLPGRLEGILRNLERFSENRKMLHILAGETARLMAFLNGSTLAKDDVLRTLQELGDEGALQIYLAYLDGRRTEFSGEFLRDFITSRVEELKKKRNSPL
;
A
#
# COMPACT_ATOMS: atom_id res chain seq x y z
N MET A 1 -15.44 4.66 -13.93
CA MET A 1 -16.57 5.40 -13.30
C MET A 1 -16.28 5.97 -11.90
N ARG A 2 -15.92 5.19 -10.86
CA ARG A 2 -15.70 5.76 -9.50
C ARG A 2 -14.43 6.62 -9.40
N ALA A 3 -13.29 6.09 -9.85
CA ALA A 3 -12.01 6.82 -9.85
C ALA A 3 -12.05 8.09 -10.72
N GLU A 4 -12.67 8.03 -11.90
CA GLU A 4 -12.86 9.18 -12.79
C GLU A 4 -13.70 10.29 -12.12
N ARG A 5 -14.83 9.92 -11.51
CA ARG A 5 -15.68 10.88 -10.79
C ARG A 5 -14.92 11.56 -9.64
N LEU A 6 -14.10 10.81 -8.91
CA LEU A 6 -13.24 11.35 -7.86
C LEU A 6 -12.21 12.33 -8.43
N ALA A 7 -11.47 11.90 -9.46
CA ALA A 7 -10.47 12.74 -10.13
C ALA A 7 -11.08 14.03 -10.67
N ASP A 8 -12.28 13.97 -11.26
CA ASP A 8 -12.99 15.15 -11.76
C ASP A 8 -13.45 16.10 -10.65
N CYS A 9 -13.89 15.57 -9.50
CA CYS A 9 -14.20 16.39 -8.34
C CYS A 9 -12.95 17.15 -7.86
N ILE A 10 -11.83 16.43 -7.74
CA ILE A 10 -10.57 17.01 -7.28
C ILE A 10 -10.10 18.07 -8.28
N ARG A 11 -10.02 17.78 -9.58
CA ARG A 11 -9.60 18.76 -10.60
C ARG A 11 -10.46 20.03 -10.63
N LYS A 12 -11.74 19.93 -10.29
CA LYS A 12 -12.64 21.10 -10.24
C LYS A 12 -12.45 21.97 -9.01
N LYS A 13 -12.06 21.37 -7.88
CA LYS A 13 -11.94 22.06 -6.58
C LYS A 13 -10.51 22.44 -6.24
N LEU A 14 -9.57 21.57 -6.57
CA LEU A 14 -8.15 21.71 -6.33
C LEU A 14 -7.54 22.43 -7.53
N GLY A 15 -7.21 23.71 -7.32
CA GLY A 15 -6.47 24.51 -8.28
C GLY A 15 -4.99 24.15 -8.28
N ARG A 16 -4.16 25.09 -8.76
CA ARG A 16 -2.70 24.97 -8.64
C ARG A 16 -2.29 25.17 -7.18
N VAL A 17 -1.66 24.16 -6.60
CA VAL A 17 -1.09 24.19 -5.25
C VAL A 17 0.41 24.43 -5.37
N SER A 18 0.94 25.41 -4.63
CA SER A 18 2.37 25.71 -4.67
C SER A 18 3.17 24.57 -4.04
N GLY A 19 4.22 24.09 -4.73
CA GLY A 19 5.06 23.00 -4.25
C GLY A 19 4.51 21.60 -4.49
N LEU A 20 3.31 21.46 -5.07
CA LEU A 20 2.77 20.19 -5.52
C LEU A 20 3.14 19.97 -6.99
N HIS A 21 4.04 19.02 -7.25
CA HIS A 21 4.45 18.65 -8.59
C HIS A 21 3.40 17.76 -9.28
N SER A 22 2.93 16.73 -8.58
CA SER A 22 1.93 15.79 -9.08
C SER A 22 1.08 15.23 -7.94
N LEU A 23 -0.19 14.95 -8.24
CA LEU A 23 -1.10 14.24 -7.35
C LEU A 23 -1.66 13.03 -8.08
N ILE A 24 -1.40 11.86 -7.55
CA ILE A 24 -1.67 10.57 -8.20
C ILE A 24 -2.62 9.77 -7.32
N LEU A 25 -3.73 9.33 -7.90
CA LEU A 25 -4.63 8.35 -7.29
C LEU A 25 -4.17 6.95 -7.68
N TYR A 26 -4.10 6.02 -6.74
CA TYR A 26 -3.68 4.64 -7.03
C TYR A 26 -4.39 3.62 -6.14
N GLY A 27 -3.93 2.37 -6.20
CA GLY A 27 -4.38 1.33 -5.30
C GLY A 27 -5.76 0.77 -5.68
N SER A 28 -6.53 0.32 -4.68
CA SER A 28 -7.70 -0.52 -4.95
C SER A 28 -8.84 0.19 -5.69
N LEU A 29 -8.90 1.52 -5.59
CA LEU A 29 -9.90 2.31 -6.31
C LEU A 29 -9.62 2.34 -7.81
N VAL A 30 -8.35 2.41 -8.21
CA VAL A 30 -7.94 2.42 -9.62
C VAL A 30 -7.97 1.01 -10.20
N ARG A 31 -7.50 0.01 -9.44
CA ARG A 31 -7.59 -1.41 -9.82
C ARG A 31 -9.03 -1.90 -10.01
N GLY A 32 -9.99 -1.27 -9.35
CA GLY A 32 -11.41 -1.63 -9.42
C GLY A 32 -11.87 -2.64 -8.36
N ASP A 33 -11.01 -3.01 -7.41
CA ASP A 33 -11.30 -3.93 -6.30
C ASP A 33 -11.61 -3.21 -4.98
N PHE A 34 -11.96 -1.92 -5.01
CA PHE A 34 -12.30 -1.12 -3.83
C PHE A 34 -13.58 -1.61 -3.13
N VAL A 35 -13.47 -1.80 -1.81
CA VAL A 35 -14.57 -2.24 -0.93
C VAL A 35 -14.95 -1.11 0.04
N PRO A 36 -16.16 -0.52 -0.07
CA PRO A 36 -16.65 0.51 0.85
C PRO A 36 -16.63 0.03 2.31
N GLY A 37 -16.18 0.87 3.23
CA GLY A 37 -16.05 0.55 4.65
C GLY A 37 -14.90 -0.41 4.99
N THR A 38 -14.03 -0.72 4.03
CA THR A 38 -12.87 -1.62 4.24
C THR A 38 -11.59 -1.13 3.56
N SER A 39 -11.72 -0.51 2.38
CA SER A 39 -10.58 0.02 1.62
C SER A 39 -10.33 1.48 1.92
N ASP A 40 -9.06 1.85 1.91
CA ASP A 40 -8.60 3.24 1.92
C ASP A 40 -8.68 3.81 0.49
N VAL A 41 -8.64 5.13 0.37
CA VAL A 41 -8.38 5.82 -0.89
C VAL A 41 -6.95 6.34 -0.85
N ASP A 42 -6.10 5.74 -1.66
CA ASP A 42 -4.65 5.97 -1.65
C ASP A 42 -4.27 7.08 -2.65
N PHE A 43 -3.65 8.14 -2.14
CA PHE A 43 -3.04 9.20 -2.94
C PHE A 43 -1.53 9.23 -2.74
N PHE A 44 -0.83 9.60 -3.80
CA PHE A 44 0.59 9.91 -3.77
C PHE A 44 0.82 11.35 -4.24
N ALA A 45 1.31 12.20 -3.34
CA ALA A 45 1.67 13.57 -3.62
C ALA A 45 3.18 13.68 -3.89
N VAL A 46 3.54 14.00 -5.12
CA VAL A 46 4.92 14.31 -5.48
C VAL A 46 5.11 15.81 -5.29
N LEU A 47 6.11 16.18 -4.50
CA LEU A 47 6.39 17.56 -4.15
C LEU A 47 7.59 18.08 -4.94
N ASP A 48 7.57 19.37 -5.27
CA ASP A 48 8.77 20.03 -5.77
C ASP A 48 9.87 19.99 -4.69
N ASP A 49 11.13 19.89 -5.13
CA ASP A 49 12.26 19.85 -4.19
C ASP A 49 12.30 21.11 -3.33
N GLY A 50 12.34 20.95 -2.00
CA GLY A 50 12.34 22.05 -1.04
C GLY A 50 10.96 22.62 -0.69
N ALA A 51 9.87 22.09 -1.24
CA ALA A 51 8.53 22.40 -0.78
C ALA A 51 8.31 21.89 0.67
N ASP A 52 7.52 22.64 1.45
CA ASP A 52 7.07 22.22 2.78
C ASP A 52 5.91 21.22 2.66
N PRO A 53 6.11 19.94 3.00
CA PRO A 53 5.07 18.91 2.90
C PRO A 53 3.86 19.23 3.78
N GLU A 54 4.06 19.80 4.97
CA GLU A 54 2.94 20.07 5.89
C GLU A 54 2.01 21.15 5.33
N SER A 55 2.56 22.20 4.72
CA SER A 55 1.77 23.21 4.03
C SER A 55 0.97 22.62 2.87
N VAL A 56 1.61 21.84 2.00
CA VAL A 56 0.95 21.23 0.84
C VAL A 56 -0.15 20.26 1.28
N LEU A 57 0.15 19.38 2.23
CA LEU A 57 -0.80 18.38 2.73
C LEU A 57 -2.01 19.04 3.42
N ARG A 58 -1.80 20.12 4.19
CA ARG A 58 -2.90 20.90 4.79
C ARG A 58 -3.85 21.48 3.75
N GLU A 59 -3.33 21.89 2.60
CA GLU A 59 -4.13 22.46 1.53
C GLU A 59 -4.93 21.40 0.76
N ILE A 60 -4.30 20.27 0.42
CA ILE A 60 -4.95 19.25 -0.42
C ILE A 60 -5.88 18.34 0.37
N LYS A 61 -5.51 17.94 1.61
CA LYS A 61 -6.20 16.88 2.36
C LYS A 61 -7.71 17.13 2.53
N PRO A 62 -8.20 18.33 2.91
CA PRO A 62 -9.64 18.58 3.05
C PRO A 62 -10.42 18.35 1.75
N ILE A 63 -9.82 18.69 0.60
CA ILE A 63 -10.45 18.53 -0.71
C ILE A 63 -10.49 17.04 -1.10
N LEU A 64 -9.42 16.29 -0.80
CA LEU A 64 -9.38 14.85 -1.06
C LEU A 64 -10.40 14.11 -0.19
N GLU A 65 -10.53 14.47 1.09
CA GLU A 65 -11.55 13.93 2.00
C GLU A 65 -12.97 14.26 1.53
N GLU A 66 -13.24 15.52 1.18
CA GLU A 66 -14.56 15.92 0.68
C GLU A 66 -14.93 15.16 -0.60
N CYS A 67 -14.03 15.16 -1.59
CA CYS A 67 -14.29 14.50 -2.87
C CYS A 67 -14.36 12.98 -2.75
N SER A 68 -13.71 12.36 -1.76
CA SER A 68 -13.73 10.90 -1.55
C SER A 68 -14.90 10.43 -0.68
N SER A 69 -15.57 11.33 0.03
CA SER A 69 -16.62 11.00 1.02
C SER A 69 -17.71 10.06 0.49
N PHE A 70 -18.14 10.21 -0.77
CA PHE A 70 -19.18 9.38 -1.38
C PHE A 70 -18.78 7.91 -1.57
N LEU A 71 -17.49 7.58 -1.47
CA LEU A 71 -16.97 6.22 -1.59
C LEU A 71 -17.08 5.43 -0.28
N ASN A 72 -17.34 6.10 0.85
CA ASN A 72 -17.27 5.53 2.19
C ASN A 72 -15.92 4.83 2.46
N PRO A 73 -14.78 5.53 2.34
CA PRO A 73 -13.46 4.94 2.61
C PRO A 73 -13.24 4.76 4.12
N VAL A 74 -12.34 3.85 4.49
CA VAL A 74 -11.84 3.77 5.88
C VAL A 74 -10.96 4.97 6.20
N GLU A 75 -10.05 5.30 5.29
CA GLU A 75 -9.15 6.44 5.38
C GLU A 75 -8.87 7.04 3.99
N VAL A 76 -8.53 8.33 3.96
CA VAL A 76 -7.89 8.96 2.80
C VAL A 76 -6.41 9.05 3.11
N ASP A 77 -5.64 8.10 2.59
CA ASP A 77 -4.20 8.00 2.83
C ASP A 77 -3.45 8.83 1.80
N ILE A 78 -2.47 9.61 2.26
CA ILE A 78 -1.68 10.50 1.41
C ILE A 78 -0.21 10.23 1.73
N ALA A 79 0.40 9.35 0.94
CA ALA A 79 1.85 9.26 0.87
C ALA A 79 2.40 10.48 0.13
N TRP A 80 3.59 10.93 0.48
CA TRP A 80 4.26 12.00 -0.24
C TRP A 80 5.75 11.77 -0.34
N GLU A 81 6.35 12.36 -1.38
CA GLU A 81 7.80 12.35 -1.57
C GLU A 81 8.26 13.54 -2.44
N TRP A 82 9.51 13.97 -2.30
CA TRP A 82 10.12 14.94 -3.21
C TRP A 82 10.45 14.33 -4.57
N LEU A 83 10.31 15.13 -5.63
CA LEU A 83 10.54 14.71 -7.01
C LEU A 83 11.94 14.08 -7.22
N SER A 84 12.99 14.67 -6.63
CA SER A 84 14.35 14.14 -6.77
C SER A 84 14.52 12.74 -6.16
N ASN A 85 13.78 12.42 -5.10
CA ASN A 85 13.87 11.14 -4.41
C ASN A 85 13.25 9.99 -5.21
N LEU A 86 12.39 10.29 -6.19
CA LEU A 86 11.80 9.28 -7.07
C LEU A 86 12.82 8.54 -7.94
N ARG A 87 14.02 9.10 -8.11
CA ARG A 87 15.08 8.47 -8.90
C ARG A 87 15.68 7.24 -8.22
N ASP A 88 15.60 7.16 -6.89
CA ASP A 88 16.03 5.99 -6.13
C ASP A 88 15.37 5.92 -4.73
N PRO A 89 14.05 5.67 -4.65
CA PRO A 89 13.32 5.66 -3.37
C PRO A 89 13.89 4.67 -2.36
N LEU A 90 14.45 3.54 -2.83
CA LEU A 90 15.01 2.51 -1.97
C LEU A 90 16.24 3.02 -1.20
N ASN A 91 17.25 3.54 -1.92
CA ASN A 91 18.52 3.91 -1.29
C ASN A 91 18.49 5.31 -0.65
N LEU A 92 17.52 6.15 -1.02
CA LEU A 92 17.32 7.47 -0.40
C LEU A 92 16.50 7.42 0.89
N GLY A 93 16.03 6.24 1.31
CA GLY A 93 15.39 6.04 2.62
C GLY A 93 13.87 6.19 2.61
N TYR A 94 13.24 6.14 1.43
CA TYR A 94 11.79 6.27 1.26
C TYR A 94 11.18 5.07 0.52
N PRO A 95 11.39 3.84 1.01
CA PRO A 95 11.01 2.61 0.30
C PRO A 95 9.52 2.30 0.47
N TYR A 96 8.64 3.21 0.06
CA TYR A 96 7.21 2.91 0.03
C TYR A 96 6.98 1.62 -0.76
N LYS A 97 6.14 0.73 -0.24
CA LYS A 97 5.88 -0.59 -0.85
C LYS A 97 5.43 -0.47 -2.30
N PHE A 98 4.62 0.56 -2.63
CA PHE A 98 4.14 0.83 -3.98
C PHE A 98 5.19 1.48 -4.89
N LEU A 99 6.33 1.95 -4.37
CA LEU A 99 7.49 2.39 -5.15
C LEU A 99 8.57 1.30 -5.27
N THR A 100 8.41 0.18 -4.56
CA THR A 100 9.40 -0.90 -4.48
C THR A 100 8.76 -2.26 -4.84
N ILE A 101 8.41 -3.07 -3.86
CA ILE A 101 7.99 -4.47 -4.08
C ILE A 101 6.66 -4.60 -4.84
N TYR A 102 5.80 -3.59 -4.72
CA TYR A 102 4.51 -3.50 -5.40
C TYR A 102 4.51 -2.45 -6.52
N GLN A 103 5.69 -2.06 -7.01
CA GLN A 103 5.81 -1.01 -8.00
C GLN A 103 5.06 -1.32 -9.28
N ARG A 104 5.12 -2.56 -9.78
CA ARG A 104 4.39 -2.94 -10.99
C ARG A 104 2.90 -2.65 -10.89
N ASP A 105 2.30 -2.95 -9.74
CA ASP A 105 0.89 -2.65 -9.47
C ASP A 105 0.61 -1.14 -9.55
N PHE A 106 1.49 -0.32 -8.97
CA PHE A 106 1.38 1.15 -9.05
C PHE A 106 1.51 1.65 -10.50
N ARG A 107 2.46 1.14 -11.28
CA ARG A 107 2.65 1.53 -12.69
C ARG A 107 1.45 1.20 -13.58
N GLU A 108 0.78 0.09 -13.30
CA GLU A 108 -0.36 -0.39 -14.07
C GLU A 108 -1.67 0.25 -13.60
N ASN A 109 -1.73 0.70 -12.33
CA ASN A 109 -2.96 1.12 -11.67
C ASN A 109 -2.82 2.48 -10.96
N HIS A 110 -2.35 3.48 -11.69
CA HIS A 110 -2.35 4.88 -11.26
C HIS A 110 -3.17 5.77 -12.20
N VAL A 111 -3.65 6.88 -11.64
CA VAL A 111 -4.29 7.98 -12.38
C VAL A 111 -3.69 9.28 -11.90
N VAL A 112 -3.05 10.02 -12.81
CA VAL A 112 -2.60 11.39 -12.53
C VAL A 112 -3.83 12.30 -12.45
N VAL A 113 -4.09 12.82 -11.25
CA VAL A 113 -5.21 13.73 -11.00
C VAL A 113 -4.80 15.16 -11.34
N ILE A 114 -3.62 15.59 -10.89
CA ILE A 114 -3.01 16.90 -11.16
C ILE A 114 -1.53 16.70 -11.47
N GLY A 115 -0.98 17.52 -12.37
CA GLY A 115 0.45 17.56 -12.66
C GLY A 115 0.87 16.54 -13.71
N GLU A 116 2.12 16.07 -13.60
CA GLU A 116 2.76 15.18 -14.57
C GLU A 116 2.79 13.72 -14.09
N ASP A 117 2.90 12.80 -15.05
CA ASP A 117 3.12 11.39 -14.74
C ASP A 117 4.61 11.15 -14.43
N VAL A 118 4.88 10.69 -13.21
CA VAL A 118 6.24 10.44 -12.70
C VAL A 118 6.66 8.98 -12.81
N VAL A 119 5.78 8.08 -13.27
CA VAL A 119 6.05 6.63 -13.26
C VAL A 119 7.30 6.27 -14.06
N GLY A 120 7.57 6.98 -15.15
CA GLY A 120 8.77 6.79 -15.97
C GLY A 120 10.09 7.13 -15.25
N MET A 121 10.04 7.84 -14.11
CA MET A 121 11.22 8.23 -13.34
C MET A 121 11.62 7.21 -12.27
N ILE A 122 10.66 6.38 -11.83
CA ILE A 122 10.89 5.43 -10.75
C ILE A 122 11.70 4.26 -11.31
N PRO A 123 12.82 3.84 -10.71
CA PRO A 123 13.59 2.69 -11.18
C PRO A 123 12.89 1.37 -10.85
N GLU A 124 13.10 0.33 -11.66
CA GLU A 124 12.66 -1.03 -11.30
C GLU A 124 13.70 -1.74 -10.44
N TYR A 125 13.23 -2.47 -9.44
CA TYR A 125 14.06 -3.20 -8.50
C TYR A 125 13.81 -4.71 -8.64
N PRO A 126 14.86 -5.54 -8.72
CA PRO A 126 14.71 -6.98 -8.66
C PRO A 126 14.07 -7.41 -7.34
N LEU A 127 13.10 -8.34 -7.41
CA LEU A 127 12.41 -8.86 -6.23
C LEU A 127 13.39 -9.47 -5.20
N ASP A 128 14.43 -10.14 -5.68
CA ASP A 128 15.45 -10.79 -4.84
C ASP A 128 16.26 -9.77 -4.01
N GLU A 129 16.40 -8.54 -4.48
CA GLU A 129 17.06 -7.45 -3.76
C GLU A 129 16.14 -6.83 -2.70
N LEU A 130 14.84 -6.71 -3.00
CA LEU A 130 13.86 -6.07 -2.12
C LEU A 130 13.40 -6.98 -0.98
N LEU A 131 13.21 -8.27 -1.26
CA LEU A 131 12.57 -9.20 -0.34
C LEU A 131 13.26 -9.33 1.02
N PRO A 132 14.61 -9.43 1.12
CA PRO A 132 15.28 -9.53 2.42
C PRO A 132 14.97 -8.35 3.33
N GLY A 133 15.15 -7.12 2.80
CA GLY A 133 14.87 -5.89 3.55
C GLY A 133 13.40 -5.76 3.93
N ARG A 134 12.49 -6.25 3.07
CA ARG A 134 11.06 -6.29 3.34
C ARG A 134 10.70 -7.22 4.50
N LEU A 135 11.22 -8.45 4.49
CA LEU A 135 10.98 -9.44 5.55
C LEU A 135 11.55 -8.98 6.90
N GLU A 136 12.74 -8.39 6.90
CA GLU A 136 13.31 -7.79 8.10
C GLU A 136 12.50 -6.59 8.59
N GLY A 137 12.01 -5.74 7.67
CA GLY A 137 11.14 -4.62 8.00
C GLY A 137 9.84 -5.06 8.68
N ILE A 138 9.25 -6.18 8.25
CA ILE A 138 8.09 -6.78 8.91
C ILE A 138 8.44 -7.15 10.35
N LEU A 139 9.57 -7.82 10.60
CA LEU A 139 9.98 -8.20 11.97
C LEU A 139 10.30 -6.98 12.85
N ARG A 140 10.99 -5.96 12.33
CA ARG A 140 11.22 -4.71 13.06
C ARG A 140 9.92 -4.00 13.44
N ASN A 141 8.94 -3.99 12.53
CA ASN A 141 7.62 -3.44 12.81
C ASN A 141 6.85 -4.30 13.83
N LEU A 142 7.02 -5.62 13.81
CA LEU A 142 6.44 -6.52 14.79
C LEU A 142 6.93 -6.19 16.20
N GLU A 143 8.24 -5.98 16.37
CA GLU A 143 8.84 -5.57 17.65
C GLU A 143 8.30 -4.20 18.09
N ARG A 144 8.36 -3.21 17.20
CA ARG A 144 7.92 -1.83 17.45
C ARG A 144 6.45 -1.73 17.86
N PHE A 145 5.60 -2.55 17.24
CA PHE A 145 4.14 -2.50 17.42
C PHE A 145 3.59 -3.71 18.19
N SER A 146 4.45 -4.41 18.94
CA SER A 146 4.13 -5.64 19.65
C SER A 146 2.90 -5.56 20.55
N GLU A 147 2.64 -4.40 21.14
CA GLU A 147 1.49 -4.14 22.03
C GLU A 147 0.34 -3.38 21.35
N ASN A 148 0.48 -3.02 20.07
CA ASN A 148 -0.56 -2.33 19.32
C ASN A 148 -1.35 -3.32 18.46
N ARG A 149 -2.49 -3.79 18.99
CA ARG A 149 -3.35 -4.77 18.34
C ARG A 149 -3.79 -4.36 16.92
N LYS A 150 -4.15 -3.09 16.71
CA LYS A 150 -4.53 -2.58 15.37
C LYS A 150 -3.38 -2.77 14.38
N MET A 151 -2.16 -2.41 14.78
CA MET A 151 -0.97 -2.55 13.94
C MET A 151 -0.58 -4.01 13.71
N LEU A 152 -0.76 -4.89 14.70
CA LEU A 152 -0.56 -6.34 14.52
C LEU A 152 -1.50 -6.92 13.45
N HIS A 153 -2.78 -6.53 13.46
CA HIS A 153 -3.72 -6.96 12.40
C HIS A 153 -3.30 -6.44 11.01
N ILE A 154 -2.86 -5.19 10.92
CA ILE A 154 -2.36 -4.61 9.67
C ILE A 154 -1.15 -5.40 9.18
N LEU A 155 -0.17 -5.65 10.06
CA LEU A 155 1.06 -6.34 9.72
C LEU A 155 0.81 -7.81 9.34
N ALA A 156 -0.10 -8.49 10.02
CA ALA A 156 -0.51 -9.85 9.67
C ALA A 156 -1.16 -9.91 8.28
N GLY A 157 -2.06 -8.96 7.97
CA GLY A 157 -2.68 -8.86 6.64
C GLY A 157 -1.66 -8.53 5.55
N GLU A 158 -0.65 -7.72 5.86
CA GLU A 158 0.47 -7.42 4.97
C GLU A 158 1.34 -8.65 4.70
N THR A 159 1.63 -9.46 5.74
CA THR A 159 2.35 -10.73 5.60
C THR A 159 1.57 -11.71 4.73
N ALA A 160 0.28 -11.89 4.97
CA ALA A 160 -0.57 -12.77 4.15
C ALA A 160 -0.60 -12.31 2.67
N ARG A 161 -0.74 -11.00 2.42
CA ARG A 161 -0.69 -10.46 1.06
C ARG A 161 0.66 -10.67 0.39
N LEU A 162 1.76 -10.48 1.12
CA LEU A 162 3.11 -10.73 0.60
C LEU A 162 3.29 -12.21 0.25
N MET A 163 2.79 -13.13 1.07
CA MET A 163 2.81 -14.56 0.76
C MET A 163 2.08 -14.86 -0.55
N ALA A 164 0.87 -14.35 -0.73
CA ALA A 164 0.12 -14.54 -1.97
C ALA A 164 0.87 -13.98 -3.18
N PHE A 165 1.40 -12.75 -3.06
CA PHE A 165 2.17 -12.09 -4.11
C PHE A 165 3.39 -12.92 -4.55
N LEU A 166 4.15 -13.46 -3.59
CA LEU A 166 5.32 -14.31 -3.87
C LEU A 166 4.95 -15.66 -4.49
N ASN A 167 3.66 -16.04 -4.45
CA ASN A 167 3.13 -17.23 -5.10
C ASN A 167 2.33 -16.90 -6.38
N GLY A 168 2.57 -15.72 -6.98
CA GLY A 168 2.06 -15.36 -8.30
C GLY A 168 0.76 -14.56 -8.31
N SER A 169 0.20 -14.22 -7.14
CA SER A 169 -0.97 -13.34 -7.05
C SER A 169 -0.63 -11.92 -7.49
N THR A 170 -1.56 -11.26 -8.17
CA THR A 170 -1.66 -9.80 -8.21
C THR A 170 -2.05 -9.23 -6.84
N LEU A 171 -2.23 -7.90 -6.73
CA LEU A 171 -2.71 -7.28 -5.50
C LEU A 171 -4.24 -7.10 -5.43
N ALA A 172 -4.97 -7.58 -6.45
CA ALA A 172 -6.42 -7.60 -6.42
C ALA A 172 -6.92 -8.52 -5.28
N LYS A 173 -7.92 -8.05 -4.52
CA LYS A 173 -8.36 -8.75 -3.31
C LYS A 173 -8.85 -10.18 -3.55
N ASP A 174 -9.54 -10.42 -4.66
CA ASP A 174 -10.06 -11.73 -5.04
C ASP A 174 -8.94 -12.69 -5.46
N ASP A 175 -7.94 -12.20 -6.17
CA ASP A 175 -6.76 -12.97 -6.56
C ASP A 175 -5.93 -13.36 -5.33
N VAL A 176 -5.66 -12.41 -4.43
CA VAL A 176 -4.97 -12.69 -3.16
C VAL A 176 -5.73 -13.75 -2.36
N LEU A 177 -7.06 -13.63 -2.26
CA LEU A 177 -7.87 -14.60 -1.56
C LEU A 177 -7.79 -16.00 -2.19
N ARG A 178 -7.89 -16.10 -3.52
CA ARG A 178 -7.79 -17.36 -4.26
C ARG A 178 -6.42 -18.00 -4.06
N THR A 179 -5.33 -17.25 -4.22
CA THR A 179 -3.98 -17.79 -4.03
C THR A 179 -3.76 -18.28 -2.60
N LEU A 180 -4.26 -17.56 -1.59
CA LEU A 180 -4.18 -18.04 -0.20
C LEU A 180 -4.98 -19.34 0.03
N GLN A 181 -6.11 -19.52 -0.65
CA GLN A 181 -6.87 -20.78 -0.62
C GLN A 181 -6.10 -21.92 -1.28
N GLU A 182 -5.48 -21.69 -2.44
CA GLU A 182 -4.68 -22.68 -3.17
C GLU A 182 -3.43 -23.11 -2.38
N LEU A 183 -2.82 -22.18 -1.63
CA LEU A 183 -1.70 -22.47 -0.74
C LEU A 183 -2.09 -23.33 0.48
N GLY A 184 -3.37 -23.31 0.87
CA GLY A 184 -3.86 -24.07 2.02
C GLY A 184 -3.37 -23.56 3.39
N ASP A 185 -2.84 -22.33 3.50
CA ASP A 185 -2.51 -21.72 4.80
C ASP A 185 -3.78 -21.13 5.44
N GLU A 186 -4.43 -21.93 6.30
CA GLU A 186 -5.66 -21.54 6.99
C GLU A 186 -5.51 -20.24 7.80
N GLY A 187 -4.35 -20.02 8.41
CA GLY A 187 -4.09 -18.81 9.19
C GLY A 187 -4.04 -17.57 8.30
N ALA A 188 -3.34 -17.66 7.17
CA ALA A 188 -3.26 -16.56 6.21
C ALA A 188 -4.64 -16.27 5.60
N LEU A 189 -5.39 -17.32 5.26
CA LEU A 189 -6.76 -17.20 4.76
C LEU A 189 -7.68 -16.51 5.77
N GLN A 190 -7.67 -16.94 7.03
CA GLN A 190 -8.50 -16.34 8.09
C GLN A 190 -8.15 -14.86 8.33
N ILE A 191 -6.86 -14.53 8.38
CA ILE A 191 -6.39 -13.15 8.53
C ILE A 191 -6.85 -12.29 7.34
N TYR A 192 -6.76 -12.83 6.13
CA TYR A 192 -7.14 -12.08 4.95
C TYR A 192 -8.66 -11.91 4.84
N LEU A 193 -9.45 -12.93 5.16
CA LEU A 193 -10.92 -12.82 5.27
C LEU A 193 -11.33 -11.80 6.34
N ALA A 194 -10.66 -11.79 7.49
CA ALA A 194 -10.88 -10.78 8.51
C ALA A 194 -10.60 -9.36 7.98
N TYR A 195 -9.54 -9.17 7.19
CA TYR A 195 -9.28 -7.89 6.52
C TYR A 195 -10.44 -7.49 5.60
N LEU A 196 -10.99 -8.42 4.81
CA LEU A 196 -12.10 -8.15 3.89
C LEU A 196 -13.42 -7.79 4.59
N ASP A 197 -13.64 -8.26 5.82
CA ASP A 197 -14.77 -7.87 6.68
C ASP A 197 -14.43 -6.69 7.60
N GLY A 198 -13.50 -5.81 7.19
CA GLY A 198 -13.16 -4.60 7.95
C GLY A 198 -12.49 -4.88 9.30
N ARG A 199 -11.81 -6.01 9.44
CA ARG A 199 -11.11 -6.47 10.66
C ARG A 199 -12.03 -6.68 11.87
N ARG A 200 -13.28 -7.09 11.64
CA ARG A 200 -14.24 -7.43 12.71
C ARG A 200 -13.90 -8.71 13.45
N THR A 201 -13.29 -9.68 12.76
CA THR A 201 -12.81 -10.90 13.40
C THR A 201 -11.66 -10.59 14.33
N GLU A 202 -11.82 -10.95 15.59
CA GLU A 202 -10.82 -10.73 16.63
C GLU A 202 -9.80 -11.87 16.69
N PHE A 203 -8.51 -11.53 16.64
CA PHE A 203 -7.42 -12.46 16.94
C PHE A 203 -6.70 -12.04 18.22
N SER A 204 -6.12 -13.01 18.94
CA SER A 204 -5.25 -12.69 20.08
C SER A 204 -3.95 -12.06 19.57
N GLY A 205 -3.33 -11.20 20.40
CA GLY A 205 -2.03 -10.61 20.07
C GLY A 205 -0.94 -11.67 19.89
N GLU A 206 -0.99 -12.75 20.70
CA GLU A 206 -0.11 -13.93 20.57
C GLU A 206 -0.27 -14.60 19.21
N PHE A 207 -1.50 -14.91 18.78
CA PHE A 207 -1.75 -15.52 17.47
C PHE A 207 -1.19 -14.68 16.32
N LEU A 208 -1.40 -13.36 16.35
CA LEU A 208 -0.90 -12.47 15.31
C LEU A 208 0.63 -12.44 15.28
N ARG A 209 1.28 -12.38 16.45
CA ARG A 209 2.75 -12.39 16.56
C ARG A 209 3.35 -13.70 16.06
N ASP A 210 2.76 -14.82 16.44
CA ASP A 210 3.20 -16.15 16.02
C ASP A 210 3.01 -16.34 14.53
N PHE A 211 1.84 -15.94 13.99
CA PHE A 211 1.57 -15.97 12.56
C PHE A 211 2.63 -15.18 11.78
N ILE A 212 2.86 -13.91 12.14
CA ILE A 212 3.82 -13.04 11.42
C ILE A 212 5.22 -13.65 11.45
N THR A 213 5.68 -14.06 12.65
CA THR A 213 7.03 -14.62 12.83
C THR A 213 7.21 -15.90 12.03
N SER A 214 6.28 -16.85 12.18
CA SER A 214 6.32 -18.14 11.50
C SER A 214 6.39 -18.00 9.98
N ARG A 215 5.57 -17.12 9.40
CA ARG A 215 5.46 -16.97 7.94
C ARG A 215 6.64 -16.21 7.36
N VAL A 216 7.14 -15.19 8.07
CA VAL A 216 8.38 -14.52 7.65
C VAL A 216 9.56 -15.50 7.63
N GLU A 217 9.71 -16.34 8.65
CA GLU A 217 10.78 -17.33 8.69
C GLU A 217 10.64 -18.41 7.60
N GLU A 218 9.42 -18.82 7.26
CA GLU A 218 9.17 -19.71 6.14
C GLU A 218 9.58 -19.08 4.80
N LEU A 219 9.18 -17.82 4.56
CA LEU A 219 9.55 -17.08 3.35
C LEU A 219 11.07 -16.91 3.22
N LYS A 220 11.78 -16.65 4.33
CA LYS A 220 13.25 -16.63 4.34
C LYS A 220 13.86 -17.98 3.97
N LYS A 221 13.29 -19.10 4.45
CA LYS A 221 13.79 -20.46 4.18
C LYS A 221 13.57 -20.90 2.73
N LYS A 222 12.39 -20.63 2.16
CA LYS A 222 12.06 -20.95 0.75
C LYS A 222 13.06 -20.32 -0.23
N ARG A 223 13.60 -19.14 0.09
CA ARG A 223 14.66 -18.48 -0.69
C ARG A 223 15.99 -19.24 -0.69
N ASN A 224 16.33 -19.91 0.41
CA ASN A 224 17.63 -20.59 0.55
C ASN A 224 17.61 -22.04 0.04
N SER A 225 16.48 -22.51 -0.50
CA SER A 225 16.37 -23.82 -1.14
C SER A 225 16.50 -23.63 -2.65
N PRO A 226 17.52 -24.22 -3.30
CA PRO A 226 17.56 -24.22 -4.77
C PRO A 226 16.34 -24.97 -5.30
N LEU A 227 15.64 -24.35 -6.25
CA LEU A 227 14.65 -25.01 -7.11
C LEU A 227 15.31 -26.14 -7.91
#